data_AF-A0A0F4Q949-F1
#
_entry.id   AF-A0A0F4Q949-F1
#
_cell.length_a   1.000
_cell.length_b   1.000
_cell.length_c   1.000
_cell.angle_alpha   90.00
_cell.angle_beta   90.00
_cell.angle_gamma   90.00
#
_symmetry.space_group_name_H-M   'P 1'
#
loop_
_entity.id
_entity.type
_entity.pdbx_description
1 polymer ?
#
loop_
_entity_poly.entity_id
_entity_poly.type
_entity_poly.pdbx_seq_one_letter_code
_entity_poly.pdbx_strand_id
1 'polypeptide(L)'
;MSLLTTPVDIAHIDVMDSRPLIYCQCCRSYEHACQSGATPKMWQQAATYVGWRHVRSEHFDLDVVCPECVAEFHQPVKHRELRKAV
;
A
#
# COMPACT_ATOMS: atom_id res chain seq x y z
N MET A 1 13.45 -3.67 -14.96
CA MET A 1 13.24 -3.52 -13.51
C MET A 1 12.31 -4.61 -13.06
N SER A 2 12.76 -5.51 -12.19
CA SER A 2 11.89 -6.55 -11.60
C SER A 2 11.25 -5.97 -10.35
N LEU A 3 9.93 -5.81 -10.35
CA LEU A 3 9.18 -5.42 -9.17
C LEU A 3 8.64 -6.69 -8.50
N LEU A 4 9.09 -6.96 -7.28
CA LEU A 4 8.57 -8.07 -6.49
C LEU A 4 7.50 -7.54 -5.54
N THR A 5 6.30 -8.11 -5.63
CA THR A 5 5.21 -7.80 -4.71
C THR A 5 4.87 -9.03 -3.87
N THR A 6 4.71 -8.81 -2.57
CA THR A 6 4.32 -9.87 -1.63
C THR A 6 3.20 -9.39 -0.73
N PRO A 7 2.44 -10.31 -0.09
CA PRO A 7 1.43 -9.93 0.90
C PRO A 7 1.99 -9.02 1.99
N VAL A 8 1.17 -8.11 2.49
CA VAL A 8 1.54 -7.26 3.65
C VAL A 8 1.60 -8.09 4.93
N ASP A 9 2.56 -7.80 5.82
CA ASP A 9 2.63 -8.46 7.12
C ASP A 9 1.60 -7.88 8.10
N ILE A 10 1.14 -8.71 9.05
CA ILE A 10 0.22 -8.29 10.11
C ILE A 10 0.84 -7.24 11.04
N ALA A 11 2.17 -7.21 11.17
CA ALA A 11 2.92 -6.23 11.94
C ALA A 11 2.72 -4.78 11.44
N HIS A 12 2.21 -4.60 10.22
CA HIS A 12 1.91 -3.29 9.66
C HIS A 12 0.42 -2.91 9.71
N ILE A 13 -0.38 -3.68 10.45
CA ILE A 13 -1.76 -3.33 10.75
C ILE A 13 -1.81 -2.72 12.14
N ASP A 14 -2.09 -1.42 12.19
CA ASP A 14 -2.32 -0.69 13.44
C ASP A 14 -3.80 -0.78 13.85
N VAL A 15 -4.10 -0.40 15.10
CA VAL A 15 -5.47 -0.28 15.59
C VAL A 15 -5.69 1.11 16.17
N MET A 16 -6.68 1.83 15.64
CA MET A 16 -7.10 3.15 16.13
C MET A 16 -8.62 3.16 16.27
N ASP A 17 -9.13 3.69 17.38
CA ASP A 17 -10.56 3.69 17.71
C ASP A 17 -11.22 2.32 17.58
N SER A 18 -10.52 1.28 18.06
CA SER A 18 -10.95 -0.13 18.00
C SER A 18 -11.16 -0.66 16.57
N ARG A 19 -10.58 0.00 15.56
CA ARG A 19 -10.64 -0.41 14.16
C ARG A 19 -9.23 -0.60 13.61
N PRO A 20 -8.94 -1.75 12.97
CA PRO A 20 -7.71 -1.94 12.24
C PRO A 20 -7.56 -0.90 11.13
N LEU A 21 -6.33 -0.45 10.91
CA LEU A 21 -5.96 0.45 9.84
C LEU A 21 -4.65 0.03 9.20
N ILE A 22 -4.44 0.48 7.97
CA ILE A 22 -3.22 0.25 7.19
C ILE A 22 -2.77 1.58 6.57
N TYR A 23 -1.46 1.79 6.49
CA TYR A 23 -0.87 3.03 6.02
C TYR A 23 0.03 2.80 4.81
N CYS A 24 -0.17 3.57 3.74
CA CYS A 24 0.66 3.51 2.54
C CYS A 24 1.92 4.37 2.71
N GLN A 25 3.10 3.75 2.62
CA GLN A 25 4.37 4.47 2.68
C GLN A 25 4.64 5.34 1.44
N CYS A 26 3.96 5.07 0.32
CA CYS A 26 4.16 5.80 -0.94
C CYS A 26 3.37 7.11 -1.00
N CYS A 27 2.05 7.06 -0.89
CA CYS A 27 1.18 8.24 -0.99
C CYS A 27 0.75 8.81 0.37
N ARG A 28 1.16 8.19 1.48
CA ARG A 28 0.84 8.61 2.85
C ARG A 28 -0.66 8.59 3.19
N SER A 29 -1.45 7.80 2.48
CA SER A 29 -2.85 7.57 2.79
C SER A 29 -3.04 6.48 3.84
N TYR A 30 -4.16 6.54 4.56
CA TYR A 30 -4.57 5.54 5.53
C TYR A 30 -5.94 4.97 5.11
N GLU A 31 -6.11 3.66 5.24
CA GLU A 31 -7.42 3.02 5.13
C GLU A 31 -7.75 2.30 6.44
N HIS A 32 -9.01 2.37 6.84
CA HIS A 32 -9.51 1.75 8.07
C HIS A 32 -10.63 0.75 7.76
N ALA A 33 -10.77 -0.27 8.61
CA ALA A 33 -11.86 -1.19 8.51
C ALA A 33 -13.22 -0.48 8.68
N CYS A 34 -14.12 -0.63 7.71
CA CYS A 34 -15.46 -0.06 7.78
C CYS A 34 -16.36 -0.76 8.82
N GLN A 35 -16.09 -2.04 9.09
CA GLN A 35 -16.90 -2.84 10.01
C GLN A 35 -16.36 -2.75 11.45
N SER A 36 -17.26 -2.51 12.40
CA SER A 36 -16.94 -2.64 13.82
C SER A 36 -16.65 -4.10 14.17
N GLY A 37 -15.61 -4.34 14.98
CA GLY A 37 -15.20 -5.68 15.40
C GLY A 37 -14.29 -6.44 14.42
N ALA A 38 -13.86 -5.81 13.32
CA ALA A 38 -12.82 -6.38 12.47
C ALA A 38 -11.52 -6.56 13.28
N THR A 39 -10.92 -7.75 13.22
CA THR A 39 -9.62 -8.01 13.86
C THR A 39 -8.47 -7.58 12.93
N PRO A 40 -7.28 -7.25 13.46
CA PRO A 40 -6.11 -6.93 12.64
C PRO A 40 -5.78 -8.01 11.61
N LYS A 41 -5.93 -9.28 11.99
CA LYS A 41 -5.71 -10.43 11.09
C LYS A 41 -6.72 -10.46 9.94
N MET A 42 -8.00 -10.25 10.21
CA MET A 42 -9.02 -10.17 9.16
C MET A 42 -8.76 -8.99 8.22
N TRP A 43 -8.36 -7.84 8.78
CA TRP A 43 -8.02 -6.66 7.98
C TRP A 43 -6.78 -6.86 7.13
N GLN A 44 -5.72 -7.49 7.65
CA GLN A 44 -4.52 -7.88 6.89
C GLN A 44 -4.88 -8.76 5.68
N GLN A 45 -5.75 -9.76 5.90
CA GLN A 45 -6.19 -10.66 4.83
C GLN A 45 -7.00 -9.91 3.77
N ALA A 46 -7.92 -9.04 4.20
CA ALA A 46 -8.72 -8.21 3.31
C ALA A 46 -7.85 -7.22 2.51
N ALA A 47 -6.94 -6.51 3.18
CA ALA A 47 -5.98 -5.59 2.55
C ALA A 47 -5.13 -6.30 1.50
N THR A 48 -4.59 -7.47 1.85
CA THR A 48 -3.86 -8.32 0.90
C THR A 48 -4.75 -8.74 -0.26
N TYR A 49 -6.00 -9.13 -0.01
CA TYR A 49 -6.91 -9.54 -1.07
C TYR A 49 -7.22 -8.39 -2.06
N VAL A 50 -7.44 -7.17 -1.57
CA VAL A 50 -7.75 -6.00 -2.43
C VAL A 50 -6.52 -5.39 -3.12
N GLY A 51 -5.32 -5.85 -2.78
CA GLY A 51 -4.10 -5.51 -3.53
C GLY A 51 -3.07 -4.66 -2.77
N TRP A 52 -3.20 -4.50 -1.44
CA TRP A 52 -2.11 -3.95 -0.64
C TRP A 52 -0.92 -4.91 -0.65
N ARG A 53 0.28 -4.37 -0.87
CA ARG A 53 1.51 -5.18 -1.03
C ARG A 53 2.69 -4.56 -0.30
N HIS A 54 3.57 -5.45 0.15
CA HIS A 54 4.99 -5.14 0.30
C HIS A 54 5.60 -5.10 -1.10
N VAL A 55 6.28 -4.01 -1.44
CA VAL A 55 6.91 -3.81 -2.74
C VAL A 55 8.42 -3.70 -2.60
N ARG A 56 9.15 -4.58 -3.28
CA ARG A 56 10.61 -4.60 -3.31
C ARG A 56 11.15 -4.47 -4.72
N SER A 57 12.20 -3.67 -4.87
CA SER A 57 13.02 -3.58 -6.07
C SER A 57 14.51 -3.59 -5.69
N GLU A 58 15.38 -3.49 -6.69
CA GLU A 58 16.83 -3.31 -6.47
C GLU A 58 17.19 -1.98 -5.79
N HIS A 59 16.29 -0.99 -5.82
CA HIS A 59 16.57 0.37 -5.36
C HIS A 59 15.78 0.79 -4.13
N PHE A 60 14.71 0.07 -3.78
CA PHE A 60 13.87 0.40 -2.64
C PHE A 60 13.15 -0.84 -2.10
N ASP A 61 12.80 -0.77 -0.82
CA ASP A 61 11.99 -1.75 -0.12
C ASP A 61 10.92 -0.99 0.66
N LEU A 62 9.65 -1.20 0.31
CA LEU A 62 8.50 -0.53 0.92
C LEU A 62 7.57 -1.58 1.52
N ASP A 63 7.43 -1.56 2.84
CA ASP A 63 6.71 -2.62 3.56
C ASP A 63 5.21 -2.63 3.24
N VAL A 64 4.63 -1.44 3.03
CA VAL A 64 3.19 -1.28 2.79
C VAL A 64 2.91 -0.23 1.72
N VAL A 65 2.31 -0.68 0.63
CA VAL A 65 1.90 0.13 -0.51
C VAL A 65 0.45 -0.19 -0.88
N CYS A 66 -0.36 0.86 -1.10
CA CYS A 66 -1.76 0.72 -1.50
C CYS A 66 -1.90 0.23 -2.95
N PRO A 67 -3.06 -0.32 -3.34
CA PRO A 67 -3.29 -0.84 -4.69
C PRO A 67 -3.02 0.17 -5.80
N GLU A 68 -3.35 1.45 -5.58
CA GLU A 68 -3.13 2.52 -6.55
C GLU A 68 -1.63 2.75 -6.81
N CYS A 69 -0.83 2.88 -5.75
CA CYS A 69 0.62 3.06 -5.88
C CYS A 69 1.31 1.81 -6.44
N VAL A 70 0.83 0.60 -6.09
CA VAL A 70 1.31 -0.64 -6.71
C VAL A 70 1.07 -0.59 -8.22
N ALA A 71 -0.12 -0.17 -8.67
CA ALA A 71 -0.43 -0.04 -10.08
C ALA A 71 0.47 0.98 -10.79
N GLU A 72 0.83 2.09 -10.14
CA GLU A 72 1.77 3.08 -10.70
C GLU A 72 3.17 2.50 -10.94
N PHE A 73 3.69 1.65 -10.05
CA PHE A 73 4.99 1.00 -10.25
C PHE A 73 5.02 0.06 -11.47
N HIS A 74 3.87 -0.48 -11.87
CA HIS A 74 3.75 -1.32 -13.06
C HIS A 74 3.60 -0.53 -14.36
N GLN A 75 3.37 0.78 -14.29
CA GLN A 75 3.27 1.59 -15.51
C GLN A 75 4.67 1.86 -16.06
N PRO A 76 4.88 1.74 -17.39
CA PRO A 76 6.11 2.22 -18.01
C PRO A 76 6.20 3.73 -17.73
N VAL A 77 7.39 4.19 -17.32
CA VAL A 77 7.64 5.60 -16.96
C VAL A 77 7.15 6.49 -18.10
N LYS A 78 5.97 7.10 -17.91
CA LYS A 78 5.56 8.21 -18.76
C LYS A 78 6.46 9.35 -18.34
N HIS A 79 7.42 9.72 -19.18
CA HIS A 79 8.16 10.96 -19.05
C HIS A 79 7.13 12.08 -18.90
N ARG A 80 6.84 12.47 -17.65
CA ARG A 80 5.92 13.54 -17.33
C ARG A 80 6.71 14.79 -17.67
N GLU A 81 6.49 15.32 -18.88
CA GLU A 81 7.09 16.58 -19.28
C GLU A 81 6.77 17.60 -18.20
N LEU A 82 7.83 18.09 -17.55
CA LEU A 82 7.81 19.25 -16.67
C LEU A 82 7.27 20.41 -17.48
N ARG A 83 5.95 20.61 -17.47
CA ARG A 83 5.36 21.88 -17.84
C ARG A 83 5.85 22.89 -16.83
N LYS A 84 6.93 23.60 -17.19
CA LYS A 84 7.31 24.88 -16.61
C LYS A 84 6.06 25.76 -16.62
N ALA A 85 5.55 26.08 -15.44
CA ALA A 85 4.60 27.18 -15.30
C ALA A 85 5.35 28.47 -15.68
N VAL A 86 4.79 29.17 -16.67
CA VAL A 86 5.18 30.50 -17.15
C VAL A 86 4.82 31.53 -16.09
#